data_AF-A0A5E4NK67-F1
#
_entry.id   AF-A0A5E4NK67-F1
#
_cell.length_a   1.000
_cell.length_b   1.000
_cell.length_c   1.000
_cell.angle_alpha   90.00
_cell.angle_beta   90.00
_cell.angle_gamma   90.00
#
_symmetry.space_group_name_H-M   'P 1'
#
loop_
_entity.id
_entity.type
_entity.pdbx_description
1 polymer ?
#
loop_
_entity_poly.entity_id
_entity_poly.type
_entity_poly.pdbx_seq_one_letter_code
_entity_poly.pdbx_strand_id
1 'polypeptide(L)' 'MSYWRAAGLNYVTYSNIAAKIVRRVLKPELQANAIKRDETHVKFTPWIKGKPSKPGQ' A
#
# COMPACT_ATOMS: atom_id res chain seq x y z
N MET A 1 0.30 23.98 -1.29
CA MET A 1 -0.04 22.63 -0.77
C MET A 1 0.46 21.61 -1.77
N SER A 2 1.13 20.54 -1.34
CA SER A 2 1.57 19.51 -2.28
C SER A 2 0.38 18.77 -2.90
N TYR A 3 0.44 18.46 -4.20
CA TYR A 3 -0.68 17.88 -4.95
C TYR A 3 -1.22 16.59 -4.33
N TRP A 4 -0.34 15.71 -3.86
CA TRP A 4 -0.71 14.45 -3.21
C TRP A 4 -1.45 14.64 -1.87
N ARG A 5 -1.19 15.74 -1.13
CA ARG A 5 -1.95 16.08 0.08
C ARG A 5 -3.36 16.54 -0.28
N ALA A 6 -3.51 17.31 -1.35
CA ALA A 6 -4.83 17.73 -1.85
C ALA A 6 -5.67 16.52 -2.33
N ALA A 7 -5.01 15.47 -2.83
CA ALA A 7 -5.64 14.21 -3.20
C ALA A 7 -5.97 13.29 -2.01
N GLY A 8 -5.78 13.73 -0.77
CA GLY A 8 -6.08 12.94 0.44
C GLY A 8 -5.04 11.86 0.77
N LEU A 9 -3.89 11.83 0.11
CA LEU A 9 -2.82 10.88 0.43
C LEU A 9 -2.05 11.34 1.66
N ASN A 10 -1.82 10.41 2.58
CA ASN A 10 -0.82 10.61 3.63
C ASN A 10 0.60 10.36 3.06
N TYR A 11 1.62 10.85 3.75
CA TYR A 11 3.00 10.75 3.28
C TYR A 11 3.46 9.30 3.06
N VAL A 12 3.07 8.38 3.95
CA VAL A 12 3.43 6.97 3.86
C VAL A 12 2.84 6.33 2.60
N THR A 13 1.56 6.59 2.30
CA THR A 13 0.89 6.11 1.09
C THR A 13 1.52 6.66 -0.18
N TYR A 14 1.83 7.96 -0.21
CA TYR A 14 2.52 8.59 -1.33
C TYR A 14 3.90 7.94 -1.60
N SER A 15 4.73 7.79 -0.57
CA SER A 15 6.06 7.20 -0.69
C SER A 15 6.01 5.73 -1.11
N ASN A 16 5.02 4.96 -0.63
CA ASN A 16 4.82 3.58 -1.05
C ASN A 16 4.43 3.47 -2.53
N ILE A 17 3.59 4.38 -3.04
CA ILE A 17 3.23 4.43 -4.46
C ILE A 17 4.48 4.72 -5.31
N ALA A 18 5.28 5.72 -4.93
CA ALA A 18 6.51 6.03 -5.65
C ALA A 18 7.48 4.83 -5.65
N ALA A 19 7.68 4.18 -4.51
CA ALA A 19 8.52 2.99 -4.40
C ALA A 19 8.03 1.84 -5.29
N LYS A 20 6.72 1.62 -5.36
CA LYS A 20 6.10 0.62 -6.24
C LYS A 20 6.39 0.88 -7.71
N ILE A 21 6.30 2.14 -8.15
CA ILE A 21 6.62 2.52 -9.53
C ILE A 21 8.10 2.26 -9.82
N VAL A 22 9.01 2.67 -8.92
CA VAL A 22 10.46 2.45 -9.07
C VAL A 22 10.79 0.97 -9.25
N ARG A 23 10.20 0.08 -8.46
CA ARG A 23 10.45 -1.37 -8.58
C ARG A 23 9.99 -1.94 -9.92
N ARG A 24 8.90 -1.41 -10.47
CA ARG A 24 8.33 -1.85 -11.75
C ARG A 24 9.15 -1.42 -12.96
N VAL A 25 10.00 -0.41 -12.84
CA VAL A 25 10.83 0.09 -13.96
C VAL A 25 12.29 -0.38 -13.88
N LEU A 26 12.61 -1.29 -12.96
CA LEU A 26 13.94 -1.90 -12.88
C LEU A 26 14.21 -2.84 -14.05
N LYS A 27 15.49 -3.10 -14.31
CA LYS A 27 15.92 -4.14 -15.25
C LYS A 27 15.34 -5.51 -14.83
N PRO A 28 14.98 -6.39 -15.77
CA PRO A 28 14.31 -7.67 -15.47
C PRO A 28 15.02 -8.52 -14.41
N GLU A 29 16.36 -8.55 -14.46
CA GLU A 29 17.22 -9.29 -13.53
C GLU A 29 17.02 -8.88 -12.05
N LEU A 30 16.74 -7.61 -11.80
CA LEU A 30 16.54 -7.05 -10.46
C LEU A 30 15.05 -6.93 -10.09
N GLN A 31 14.21 -6.77 -11.11
CA GLN A 31 12.78 -6.54 -10.97
C GLN A 31 12.06 -7.72 -10.29
N ALA A 32 12.42 -8.96 -10.64
CA ALA A 32 11.76 -10.16 -10.11
C ALA A 32 11.85 -10.27 -8.58
N ASN A 33 12.99 -9.90 -7.99
CA ASN A 33 13.17 -9.89 -6.54
C ASN A 33 12.57 -8.62 -5.90
N ALA A 34 12.58 -7.50 -6.61
CA ALA A 34 12.02 -6.25 -6.11
C ALA A 34 10.48 -6.30 -5.98
N ILE A 35 9.77 -6.87 -6.96
CA ILE A 35 8.30 -6.92 -7.00
C ILE A 35 7.71 -7.67 -5.79
N LYS A 36 8.42 -8.65 -5.23
CA LYS A 36 7.97 -9.41 -4.04
C LYS A 36 7.65 -8.51 -2.84
N ARG A 37 8.26 -7.31 -2.75
CA ARG A 37 7.96 -6.32 -1.70
C ARG A 37 6.61 -5.63 -1.83
N ASP A 38 5.94 -5.75 -2.97
CA ASP A 38 4.61 -5.14 -3.19
C ASP A 38 3.48 -6.02 -2.64
N GLU A 39 3.77 -7.27 -2.24
CA GLU A 39 2.79 -8.21 -1.70
C GLU A 39 2.43 -7.84 -0.25
N THR A 40 1.13 -7.82 0.07
CA THR A 40 0.64 -7.54 1.44
C THR A 40 -0.45 -8.53 1.80
N HIS A 41 -0.23 -9.31 2.86
CA HIS A 41 -1.19 -10.35 3.33
C HIS A 41 -1.98 -9.92 4.57
N VAL A 42 -1.84 -8.66 4.99
CA VAL A 42 -2.48 -8.14 6.20
C VAL A 42 -3.91 -7.74 5.89
N LYS A 43 -4.87 -8.26 6.68
CA LYS A 43 -6.28 -7.83 6.67
C LYS A 43 -6.58 -7.10 7.96
N PHE A 44 -7.16 -5.91 7.84
CA PHE A 44 -7.63 -5.16 9.00
C PHE A 44 -9.06 -5.58 9.34
N THR A 45 -9.31 -5.87 10.62
CA THR A 45 -10.66 -6.17 11.14
C THR A 45 -10.97 -5.15 12.24
N PRO A 46 -11.84 -4.16 12.00
CA PRO A 46 -12.22 -3.23 13.04
C PRO A 46 -13.09 -3.91 14.09
N TRP A 47 -12.97 -3.47 15.34
CA TRP A 47 -13.78 -3.94 16.46
C TRP A 47 -14.74 -2.84 16.88
N ILE A 48 -16.04 -3.16 16.94
CA ILE A 48 -17.09 -2.21 17.30
C ILE A 48 -17.95 -2.84 18.38
N LYS A 49 -18.16 -2.12 19.50
CA LYS A 49 -18.98 -2.59 20.64
C LYS A 49 -18.59 -4.00 21.12
N GLY A 50 -17.28 -4.29 21.17
CA GLY A 50 -16.75 -5.57 21.67
C GLY A 50 -16.88 -6.76 20.71
N LYS A 51 -17.35 -6.56 19.47
CA LYS A 51 -17.40 -7.61 18.46
C LYS A 51 -16.56 -7.22 17.23
N PRO A 52 -15.84 -8.18 16.61
CA PRO A 52 -15.17 -7.91 15.34
C PRO A 52 -16.23 -7.62 14.28
N SER A 53 -16.08 -6.49 13.57
CA SER A 53 -16.91 -6.17 12.41
C SER A 53 -16.51 -7.17 11.31
N LYS A 54 -17.45 -7.99 10.86
CA LYS A 54 -17.18 -8.93 9.76
C LYS A 54 -16.87 -8.14 8.49
N PRO A 55 -15.75 -8.40 7.81
CA PRO A 55 -15.53 -7.83 6.49
C PRO A 55 -16.48 -8.55 5.52
N GLY A 56 -17.60 -7.91 5.16
CA GLY A 56 -18.53 -8.41 4.12
C GLY A 56 -20.01 -8.55 4.50
N GLN A 57 -20.51 -7.86 5.53
CA GLN A 57 -21.95 -7.57 5.65
C GLN A 57 -22.21 -6.09 5.42
#